data_AF-A0A966WSJ5-F1
#
_entry.id   AF-A0A966WSJ5-F1
#
_cell.length_a   1.000
_cell.length_b   1.000
_cell.length_c   1.000
_cell.angle_alpha   90.00
_cell.angle_beta   90.00
_cell.angle_gamma   90.00
#
_symmetry.space_group_name_H-M   'P 1'
#
loop_
_entity.id
_entity.type
_entity.pdbx_description
1 polymer ?
#
loop_
_entity_poly.entity_id
_entity_poly.type
_entity_poly.pdbx_seq_one_letter_code
_entity_poly.pdbx_strand_id
1 'polypeptide(L)'
;SAPALLLAEDAFAIADREVAEAMLPVVARLEGLLGPAQRLSLGEPGEITLWNDQRNIIQRSEAWAGIREWIDRENPAFAFNVARNLAFGSTITPAQVEIALITRHRIVARARMLLEGGAILCMPTTPFTAPPLGLSLAETDALSGRIGVLTSFAGMAGLPQLNLPLGSAGGKPVGLSIIGWRGADMKLVAIAKALSEG
;
A
#
# COMPACT_ATOMS: atom_id res chain seq x y z
N SER A 1 -9.16 26.02 -7.49
CA SER A 1 -9.57 24.61 -7.50
C SER A 1 -8.53 23.78 -6.78
N ALA A 2 -8.92 22.78 -5.99
CA ALA A 2 -7.98 21.83 -5.40
C ALA A 2 -7.18 21.11 -6.51
N PRO A 3 -5.92 20.71 -6.25
CA PRO A 3 -5.15 19.91 -7.21
C PRO A 3 -5.88 18.61 -7.52
N ALA A 4 -5.96 18.25 -8.80
CA ALA A 4 -6.59 16.99 -9.21
C ALA A 4 -5.64 15.79 -9.07
N LEU A 5 -4.32 16.01 -9.04
CA LEU A 5 -3.29 14.98 -8.93
C LEU A 5 -2.27 15.32 -7.85
N LEU A 6 -1.99 14.36 -6.98
CA LEU A 6 -1.02 14.44 -5.90
C LEU A 6 0.06 13.36 -6.12
N LEU A 7 1.33 13.70 -5.94
CA LEU A 7 2.45 12.76 -6.02
C LEU A 7 3.08 12.60 -4.63
N ALA A 8 3.16 11.36 -4.13
CA ALA A 8 3.79 11.03 -2.85
C ALA A 8 5.32 10.90 -2.99
N GLU A 9 6.06 11.96 -2.71
CA GLU A 9 7.53 11.99 -2.86
C GLU A 9 8.23 10.99 -1.93
N ASP A 10 7.73 10.85 -0.71
CA ASP A 10 8.23 9.89 0.29
C ASP A 10 8.02 8.43 -0.17
N ALA A 11 6.90 8.13 -0.84
CA ALA A 11 6.69 6.83 -1.44
C ALA A 11 7.62 6.57 -2.63
N PHE A 12 7.87 7.57 -3.48
CA PHE A 12 8.85 7.47 -4.58
C PHE A 12 10.28 7.26 -4.05
N ALA A 13 10.63 7.88 -2.91
CA ALA A 13 11.94 7.71 -2.28
C ALA A 13 12.17 6.32 -1.66
N ILE A 14 11.10 5.56 -1.36
CA ILE A 14 11.19 4.18 -0.86
C ILE A 14 11.43 3.17 -1.98
N ALA A 15 10.96 3.48 -3.19
CA ALA A 15 11.18 2.63 -4.34
C ALA A 15 12.65 2.63 -4.74
N ASP A 16 13.12 1.49 -5.24
CA ASP A 16 14.40 1.38 -5.90
C ASP A 16 14.43 2.38 -7.05
N ARG A 17 15.60 2.99 -7.26
CA ARG A 17 15.78 4.10 -8.20
C ARG A 17 15.22 3.79 -9.60
N GLU A 18 15.51 2.60 -10.12
CA GLU A 18 15.04 2.17 -11.44
C GLU A 18 13.51 2.11 -11.54
N VAL A 19 12.82 1.75 -10.44
CA VAL A 19 11.35 1.71 -10.39
C VAL A 19 10.79 3.12 -10.33
N ALA A 20 11.35 3.97 -9.45
CA ALA A 20 10.94 5.36 -9.34
C ALA A 20 11.09 6.10 -10.69
N GLU A 21 12.23 5.95 -11.36
CA GLU A 21 12.50 6.54 -12.67
C GLU A 21 11.54 5.99 -13.76
N ALA A 22 11.28 4.68 -13.77
CA ALA A 22 10.34 4.05 -14.71
C ALA A 22 8.90 4.54 -14.55
N MET A 23 8.54 5.08 -13.39
CA MET A 23 7.20 5.63 -13.13
C MET A 23 7.03 7.08 -13.59
N LEU A 24 8.12 7.84 -13.79
CA LEU A 24 8.04 9.26 -14.19
C LEU A 24 7.28 9.48 -15.53
N PRO A 25 7.47 8.66 -16.58
CA PRO A 25 6.67 8.80 -17.80
C PRO A 25 5.17 8.54 -17.57
N VAL A 26 4.81 7.63 -16.66
CA VAL A 26 3.41 7.34 -16.31
C VAL A 26 2.80 8.52 -15.54
N VAL A 27 3.57 9.14 -14.63
CA VAL A 27 3.18 10.39 -13.96
C VAL A 27 2.93 11.49 -14.98
N ALA A 28 3.81 11.70 -15.95
CA ALA A 28 3.63 12.73 -16.98
C ALA A 28 2.34 12.52 -17.80
N ARG A 29 1.96 11.26 -18.08
CA ARG A 29 0.69 10.94 -18.75
C ARG A 29 -0.52 11.25 -17.86
N LEU A 30 -0.44 10.98 -16.56
CA LEU A 30 -1.45 11.39 -15.60
C LEU A 30 -1.57 12.92 -15.51
N GLU A 31 -0.45 13.63 -15.54
CA GLU A 31 -0.44 15.09 -15.55
C GLU A 31 -1.09 15.67 -16.82
N GLY A 32 -0.90 15.04 -17.97
CA GLY A 32 -1.60 15.40 -19.20
C GLY A 32 -3.13 15.24 -19.11
N LEU A 33 -3.61 14.28 -18.31
CA LEU A 33 -5.04 14.00 -18.14
C LEU A 33 -5.70 14.83 -17.03
N LEU A 34 -5.00 15.02 -15.91
CA LEU A 34 -5.55 15.59 -14.68
C LEU A 34 -5.00 16.98 -14.36
N GLY A 35 -3.98 17.44 -15.08
CA GLY A 35 -3.22 18.65 -14.74
C GLY A 35 -1.97 18.34 -13.90
N PRO A 36 -1.10 19.35 -13.69
CA PRO A 36 0.20 19.16 -13.05
C PRO A 36 0.07 18.58 -11.64
N ALA A 37 0.96 17.64 -11.29
CA ALA A 37 0.94 17.00 -9.98
C ALA A 37 1.45 17.95 -8.90
N GLN A 38 0.69 18.09 -7.82
CA GLN A 38 1.22 18.67 -6.60
C GLN A 38 2.01 17.62 -5.83
N ARG A 39 3.27 17.93 -5.55
CA ARG A 39 4.14 17.06 -4.77
C ARG A 39 3.92 17.25 -3.26
N LEU A 40 3.93 16.14 -2.52
CA LEU A 40 3.79 16.12 -1.06
C LEU A 40 4.38 14.85 -0.46
N SER A 41 4.58 14.87 0.86
CA SER A 41 4.81 13.64 1.65
C SER A 41 3.49 13.12 2.21
N LEU A 42 3.27 11.80 2.14
CA LEU A 42 2.08 11.18 2.73
C LEU A 42 2.06 11.33 4.24
N GLY A 43 3.20 11.07 4.87
CA GLY A 43 3.39 11.23 6.31
C GLY A 43 4.63 12.04 6.65
N GLU A 44 4.84 12.26 7.94
CA GLU A 44 6.09 12.78 8.47
C GLU A 44 7.26 11.80 8.20
N PRO A 45 8.53 12.23 8.28
CA PRO A 45 9.68 11.35 8.06
C PRO A 45 9.61 10.04 8.87
N GLY A 46 9.61 8.91 8.17
CA GLY A 46 9.53 7.56 8.76
C GLY A 46 8.12 7.08 9.12
N GLU A 47 7.09 7.93 9.02
CA GLU A 47 5.74 7.61 9.46
C GLU A 47 5.08 6.51 8.60
N ILE A 48 5.33 6.50 7.29
CA ILE A 48 4.77 5.50 6.37
C ILE A 48 5.28 4.08 6.66
N THR A 49 6.51 3.93 7.13
CA THR A 49 7.05 2.64 7.60
C THR A 49 6.32 2.19 8.86
N LEU A 50 6.10 3.11 9.82
CA LEU A 50 5.34 2.83 11.03
C LEU A 50 3.90 2.39 10.70
N TRP A 51 3.26 2.99 9.69
CA TRP A 51 1.91 2.59 9.27
C TRP A 51 1.83 1.12 8.88
N ASN A 52 2.86 0.58 8.23
CA ASN A 52 2.93 -0.85 7.91
C ASN A 52 3.03 -1.74 9.15
N ASP A 53 3.82 -1.34 10.13
CA ASP A 53 3.95 -2.08 11.39
C ASP A 53 2.62 -2.09 12.15
N GLN A 54 1.94 -0.95 12.24
CA GLN A 54 0.63 -0.86 12.89
C GLN A 54 -0.45 -1.63 12.12
N ARG A 55 -0.42 -1.61 10.79
CA ARG A 55 -1.29 -2.46 9.96
C ARG A 55 -1.07 -3.94 10.27
N ASN A 56 0.18 -4.39 10.42
CA ASN A 56 0.49 -5.78 10.76
C ASN A 56 -0.08 -6.17 12.13
N ILE A 57 -0.06 -5.28 13.12
CA ILE A 57 -0.67 -5.53 14.44
C ILE A 57 -2.17 -5.78 14.30
N ILE A 58 -2.89 -4.88 13.62
CA ILE A 58 -4.34 -5.02 13.41
C ILE A 58 -4.64 -6.32 12.66
N GLN A 59 -4.05 -6.52 11.48
CA GLN A 59 -4.38 -7.66 10.63
C GLN A 59 -4.09 -9.01 11.29
N ARG A 60 -2.96 -9.12 12.02
CA ARG A 60 -2.60 -10.39 12.67
C ARG A 60 -3.47 -10.66 13.90
N SER A 61 -3.84 -9.63 14.65
CA SER A 61 -4.76 -9.76 15.78
C SER A 61 -6.15 -10.19 15.30
N GLU A 62 -6.68 -9.54 14.27
CA GLU A 62 -7.97 -9.88 13.65
C GLU A 62 -7.96 -11.28 13.02
N ALA A 63 -6.88 -11.63 12.30
CA ALA A 63 -6.74 -12.95 11.71
C ALA A 63 -6.78 -14.06 12.77
N TRP A 64 -5.99 -13.92 13.84
CA TRP A 64 -6.03 -14.86 14.97
C TRP A 64 -7.43 -14.91 15.59
N ALA A 65 -8.03 -13.75 15.87
CA ALA A 65 -9.34 -13.68 16.49
C ALA A 65 -10.42 -14.36 15.65
N GLY A 66 -10.34 -14.26 14.31
CA GLY A 66 -11.30 -14.85 13.39
C GLY A 66 -11.17 -16.36 13.20
N ILE A 67 -10.01 -16.96 13.47
CA ILE A 67 -9.77 -18.39 13.18
C ILE A 67 -9.41 -19.26 14.37
N ARG A 68 -9.12 -18.68 15.56
CA ARG A 68 -8.66 -19.44 16.74
C ARG A 68 -9.58 -20.62 17.10
N GLU A 69 -10.89 -20.42 17.08
CA GLU A 69 -11.87 -21.46 17.45
C GLU A 69 -11.90 -22.63 16.45
N TRP A 70 -11.62 -22.33 15.18
CA TRP A 70 -11.49 -23.37 14.15
C TRP A 70 -10.18 -24.14 14.31
N ILE A 71 -9.07 -23.46 14.62
CA ILE A 71 -7.78 -24.11 14.90
C ILE A 71 -7.92 -25.05 16.10
N ASP A 72 -8.52 -24.58 17.20
CA ASP A 72 -8.71 -25.38 18.42
C ASP A 72 -9.54 -26.64 18.15
N ARG A 73 -10.51 -26.57 17.24
CA ARG A 73 -11.39 -27.68 16.89
C ARG A 73 -10.77 -28.67 15.89
N GLU A 74 -10.19 -28.16 14.80
CA GLU A 74 -9.73 -29.00 13.68
C GLU A 74 -8.26 -29.42 13.79
N ASN A 75 -7.46 -28.72 14.61
CA ASN A 75 -6.02 -28.93 14.76
C ASN A 75 -5.27 -29.15 13.42
N PRO A 76 -5.36 -28.20 12.47
CA PRO A 76 -4.85 -28.37 11.12
C PRO A 76 -3.32 -28.29 11.04
N ALA A 77 -2.74 -28.99 10.06
CA ALA A 77 -1.34 -28.82 9.70
C ALA A 77 -1.15 -27.55 8.85
N PHE A 78 -0.21 -26.69 9.22
CA PHE A 78 0.14 -25.48 8.48
C PHE A 78 1.58 -25.50 7.98
N ALA A 79 1.82 -24.81 6.85
CA ALA A 79 3.17 -24.40 6.51
C ALA A 79 3.74 -23.50 7.62
N PHE A 80 5.05 -23.62 7.87
CA PHE A 80 5.71 -22.96 9.01
C PHE A 80 5.47 -21.44 9.05
N ASN A 81 5.52 -20.76 7.90
CA ASN A 81 5.29 -19.31 7.82
C ASN A 81 3.88 -18.90 8.29
N VAL A 82 2.86 -19.71 7.98
CA VAL A 82 1.48 -19.49 8.42
C VAL A 82 1.36 -19.72 9.92
N ALA A 83 1.85 -20.86 10.42
CA ALA A 83 1.84 -21.19 11.84
C ALA A 83 2.54 -20.11 12.69
N ARG A 84 3.73 -19.66 12.24
CA ARG A 84 4.51 -18.58 12.88
C ARG A 84 3.72 -17.26 12.93
N ASN A 85 3.05 -16.88 11.85
CA ASN A 85 2.29 -15.63 11.80
C ASN A 85 1.05 -15.67 12.70
N LEU A 86 0.37 -16.82 12.78
CA LEU A 86 -0.76 -17.03 13.68
C LEU A 86 -0.33 -17.06 15.14
N ALA A 87 0.77 -17.75 15.45
CA ALA A 87 1.37 -17.74 16.78
C ALA A 87 1.72 -16.30 17.20
N PHE A 88 2.34 -15.51 16.33
CA PHE A 88 2.57 -14.09 16.61
C PHE A 88 1.25 -13.34 16.85
N GLY A 89 0.25 -13.54 15.99
CA GLY A 89 -1.08 -12.92 16.14
C GLY A 89 -1.73 -13.21 17.51
N SER A 90 -1.56 -14.43 18.03
CA SER A 90 -2.07 -14.83 19.34
C SER A 90 -1.41 -14.12 20.54
N THR A 91 -0.20 -13.57 20.34
CA THR A 91 0.54 -12.84 21.38
C THR A 91 0.23 -11.35 21.42
N ILE A 92 -0.50 -10.83 20.43
CA ILE A 92 -0.82 -9.41 20.33
C ILE A 92 -1.81 -9.01 21.42
N THR A 93 -1.42 -8.03 22.23
CA THR A 93 -2.21 -7.54 23.35
C THR A 93 -3.26 -6.50 22.93
N PRO A 94 -4.35 -6.34 23.70
CA PRO A 94 -5.32 -5.26 23.47
C PRO A 94 -4.70 -3.86 23.44
N ALA A 95 -3.70 -3.60 24.28
CA ALA A 95 -3.00 -2.30 24.31
C ALA A 95 -2.22 -2.02 23.01
N GLN A 96 -1.58 -3.05 22.42
CA GLN A 96 -0.94 -2.90 21.11
C GLN A 96 -1.96 -2.63 20.01
N VAL A 97 -3.11 -3.29 20.04
CA VAL A 97 -4.21 -3.04 19.10
C VAL A 97 -4.74 -1.61 19.25
N GLU A 98 -4.91 -1.11 20.47
CA GLU A 98 -5.36 0.26 20.73
C GLU A 98 -4.41 1.31 20.11
N ILE A 99 -3.10 1.14 20.31
CA ILE A 99 -2.07 2.01 19.69
C ILE A 99 -2.16 1.97 18.15
N ALA A 100 -2.34 0.77 17.58
CA ALA A 100 -2.47 0.61 16.15
C ALA A 100 -3.74 1.27 15.60
N LEU A 101 -4.86 1.20 16.34
CA LEU A 101 -6.13 1.88 15.99
C LEU A 101 -6.01 3.40 16.07
N ILE A 102 -5.29 3.96 17.04
CA ILE A 102 -4.98 5.39 17.10
C ILE A 102 -4.21 5.83 15.85
N THR A 103 -3.21 5.04 15.45
CA THR A 103 -2.48 5.28 14.20
C THR A 103 -3.40 5.21 12.98
N ARG A 104 -4.31 4.22 12.93
CA ARG A 104 -5.30 4.11 11.86
C ARG A 104 -6.20 5.35 11.78
N HIS A 105 -6.64 5.91 12.90
CA HIS A 105 -7.44 7.14 12.90
C HIS A 105 -6.67 8.33 12.30
N ARG A 106 -5.37 8.45 12.57
CA ARG A 106 -4.51 9.47 11.95
C ARG A 106 -4.39 9.27 10.44
N ILE A 107 -4.17 8.04 10.00
CA ILE A 107 -4.10 7.68 8.58
C ILE A 107 -5.41 8.05 7.87
N VAL A 108 -6.57 7.71 8.46
CA VAL A 108 -7.89 8.07 7.92
C VAL A 108 -8.05 9.59 7.84
N ALA A 109 -7.70 10.33 8.89
CA ALA A 109 -7.80 11.80 8.88
C ALA A 109 -6.92 12.44 7.78
N ARG A 110 -5.68 11.93 7.62
CA ARG A 110 -4.76 12.36 6.55
C ARG A 110 -5.34 12.05 5.16
N ALA A 111 -5.86 10.84 4.97
CA ALA A 111 -6.51 10.44 3.73
C ALA A 111 -7.69 11.33 3.35
N ARG A 112 -8.54 11.69 4.33
CA ARG A 112 -9.67 12.60 4.11
C ARG A 112 -9.21 13.97 3.63
N MET A 113 -8.26 14.56 4.35
CA MET A 113 -7.68 15.86 4.00
C MET A 113 -7.11 15.88 2.58
N LEU A 114 -6.46 14.79 2.16
CA LEU A 114 -5.85 14.71 0.84
C LEU A 114 -6.86 14.45 -0.28
N LEU A 115 -7.84 13.55 -0.07
CA LEU A 115 -8.59 12.95 -1.19
C LEU A 115 -10.08 13.33 -1.25
N GLU A 116 -10.73 13.70 -0.14
CA GLU A 116 -12.20 13.96 -0.15
C GLU A 116 -12.58 15.16 -1.04
N GLY A 117 -11.64 16.05 -1.34
CA GLY A 117 -11.80 17.13 -2.31
C GLY A 117 -11.79 16.69 -3.79
N GLY A 118 -11.71 15.39 -4.07
CA GLY A 118 -11.70 14.83 -5.44
C GLY A 118 -10.31 14.64 -6.04
N ALA A 119 -9.25 14.79 -5.24
CA ALA A 119 -7.88 14.57 -5.70
C ALA A 119 -7.57 13.08 -5.89
N ILE A 120 -6.64 12.80 -6.81
CA ILE A 120 -6.08 11.47 -7.04
C ILE A 120 -4.64 11.48 -6.58
N LEU A 121 -4.28 10.54 -5.71
CA LEU A 121 -2.90 10.35 -5.28
C LEU A 121 -2.21 9.30 -6.17
N CYS A 122 -0.97 9.53 -6.58
CA CYS A 122 -0.14 8.56 -7.27
C CYS A 122 1.17 8.25 -6.53
N MET A 123 1.58 6.98 -6.59
CA MET A 123 2.79 6.45 -5.96
C MET A 123 3.20 5.11 -6.61
N PRO A 124 4.46 4.67 -6.55
CA PRO A 124 4.83 3.33 -7.00
C PRO A 124 4.01 2.26 -6.25
N THR A 125 3.56 1.22 -6.95
CA THR A 125 2.79 0.12 -6.33
C THR A 125 3.69 -0.79 -5.51
N THR A 126 4.87 -1.11 -6.05
CA THR A 126 5.90 -1.92 -5.39
C THR A 126 7.24 -1.17 -5.44
N PRO A 127 8.11 -1.36 -4.45
CA PRO A 127 9.38 -0.64 -4.42
C PRO A 127 10.42 -1.24 -5.37
N PHE A 128 10.25 -2.48 -5.80
CA PHE A 128 11.21 -3.20 -6.65
C PHE A 128 10.49 -4.03 -7.71
N THR A 129 11.27 -4.51 -8.69
CA THR A 129 10.81 -5.48 -9.69
C THR A 129 10.58 -6.87 -9.09
N ALA A 130 9.83 -7.73 -9.77
CA ALA A 130 9.52 -9.07 -9.26
C ALA A 130 10.79 -9.82 -8.74
N PRO A 131 10.80 -10.25 -7.46
CA PRO A 131 11.94 -10.94 -6.87
C PRO A 131 12.09 -12.35 -7.45
N PRO A 132 13.29 -12.96 -7.37
CA PRO A 132 13.51 -14.33 -7.80
C PRO A 132 12.72 -15.34 -6.94
N LEU A 133 12.47 -16.52 -7.50
CA LEU A 133 11.89 -17.65 -6.78
C LEU A 133 12.94 -18.31 -5.87
N GLY A 134 12.48 -19.07 -4.88
CA GLY A 134 13.36 -19.89 -4.03
C GLY A 134 14.11 -19.12 -2.94
N LEU A 135 13.71 -17.87 -2.66
CA LEU A 135 14.23 -17.10 -1.53
C LEU A 135 13.90 -17.78 -0.20
N SER A 136 14.78 -17.57 0.78
CA SER A 136 14.51 -17.97 2.16
C SER A 136 13.31 -17.21 2.73
N LEU A 137 12.77 -17.70 3.86
CA LEU A 137 11.69 -17.02 4.57
C LEU A 137 12.10 -15.62 5.04
N ALA A 138 13.33 -15.46 5.53
CA ALA A 138 13.83 -14.17 6.02
C ALA A 138 13.91 -13.13 4.89
N GLU A 139 14.40 -13.52 3.71
CA GLU A 139 14.44 -12.66 2.53
C GLU A 139 13.03 -12.29 2.06
N THR A 140 12.13 -13.29 2.00
CA THR A 140 10.73 -13.07 1.60
C THR A 140 9.99 -12.15 2.57
N ASP A 141 10.21 -12.29 3.88
CA ASP A 141 9.63 -11.42 4.91
C ASP A 141 10.14 -9.98 4.78
N ALA A 142 11.43 -9.77 4.55
CA ALA A 142 12.02 -8.45 4.35
C ALA A 142 11.43 -7.74 3.12
N LEU A 143 11.30 -8.47 2.00
CA LEU A 143 10.67 -7.95 0.77
C LEU A 143 9.18 -7.64 0.98
N SER A 144 8.45 -8.52 1.66
CA SER A 144 7.04 -8.32 1.98
C SER A 144 6.84 -7.08 2.88
N GLY A 145 7.75 -6.83 3.82
CA GLY A 145 7.76 -5.64 4.66
C GLY A 145 7.87 -4.35 3.82
N ARG A 146 8.82 -4.31 2.87
CA ARG A 146 8.99 -3.18 1.95
C ARG A 146 7.76 -2.92 1.08
N ILE A 147 7.13 -3.96 0.53
CA ILE A 147 5.86 -3.85 -0.23
C ILE A 147 4.75 -3.31 0.69
N GLY A 148 4.71 -3.80 1.93
CA GLY A 148 3.77 -3.37 2.95
C GLY A 148 3.81 -1.86 3.18
N VAL A 149 4.99 -1.22 3.16
CA VAL A 149 5.09 0.24 3.34
C VAL A 149 4.30 1.02 2.29
N LEU A 150 4.34 0.61 1.03
CA LEU A 150 3.63 1.29 -0.06
C LEU A 150 2.14 0.89 -0.16
N THR A 151 1.75 -0.24 0.41
CA THR A 151 0.38 -0.78 0.30
C THR A 151 -0.46 -0.59 1.57
N SER A 152 0.13 -0.06 2.64
CA SER A 152 -0.56 0.08 3.93
C SER A 152 -1.54 1.25 3.97
N PHE A 153 -1.24 2.36 3.31
CA PHE A 153 -2.01 3.60 3.42
C PHE A 153 -3.48 3.42 2.99
N ALA A 154 -3.73 2.97 1.75
CA ALA A 154 -5.10 2.82 1.24
C ALA A 154 -5.88 1.76 2.01
N GLY A 155 -5.25 0.62 2.33
CA GLY A 155 -5.89 -0.46 3.08
C GLY A 155 -6.31 -0.04 4.49
N MET A 156 -5.43 0.68 5.20
CA MET A 156 -5.74 1.21 6.54
C MET A 156 -6.83 2.28 6.50
N ALA A 157 -6.83 3.13 5.47
CA ALA A 157 -7.80 4.19 5.29
C ALA A 157 -9.15 3.73 4.70
N GLY A 158 -9.24 2.51 4.15
CA GLY A 158 -10.44 2.01 3.48
C GLY A 158 -10.70 2.71 2.14
N LEU A 159 -9.64 3.00 1.39
CA LEU A 159 -9.67 3.70 0.11
C LEU A 159 -9.53 2.75 -1.07
N PRO A 160 -10.13 3.06 -2.23
CA PRO A 160 -9.84 2.36 -3.47
C PRO A 160 -8.43 2.70 -3.97
N GLN A 161 -7.66 1.68 -4.32
CA GLN A 161 -6.33 1.78 -4.93
C GLN A 161 -6.28 0.89 -6.18
N LEU A 162 -5.83 1.46 -7.31
CA LEU A 162 -5.72 0.75 -8.58
C LEU A 162 -4.26 0.77 -9.07
N ASN A 163 -3.72 -0.40 -9.39
CA ASN A 163 -2.39 -0.55 -9.97
C ASN A 163 -2.44 -0.38 -11.50
N LEU A 164 -1.60 0.50 -12.03
CA LEU A 164 -1.38 0.74 -13.46
C LEU A 164 -0.05 0.11 -13.89
N PRO A 165 -0.03 -1.08 -14.53
CA PRO A 165 1.19 -1.78 -14.93
C PRO A 165 1.79 -1.19 -16.22
N LEU A 166 2.15 0.11 -16.18
CA LEU A 166 2.51 0.90 -17.36
C LEU A 166 4.02 1.25 -17.44
N GLY A 167 4.86 0.62 -16.60
CA GLY A 167 6.30 0.82 -16.64
C GLY A 167 7.09 -0.48 -16.71
N SER A 168 8.38 -0.34 -17.01
CA SER A 168 9.35 -1.44 -17.05
C SER A 168 10.66 -1.00 -16.43
N ALA A 169 11.21 -1.81 -15.54
CA ALA A 169 12.54 -1.63 -14.94
C ALA A 169 13.29 -2.96 -15.04
N GLY A 170 14.54 -2.94 -15.49
CA GLY A 170 15.32 -4.17 -15.70
C GLY A 170 14.64 -5.22 -16.60
N GLY A 171 13.81 -4.79 -17.55
CA GLY A 171 13.02 -5.68 -18.43
C GLY A 171 11.83 -6.37 -17.76
N LYS A 172 11.48 -5.99 -16.52
CA LYS A 172 10.37 -6.54 -15.75
C LYS A 172 9.27 -5.48 -15.57
N PRO A 173 7.97 -5.87 -15.61
CA PRO A 173 6.87 -4.94 -15.36
C PRO A 173 6.94 -4.32 -13.96
N VAL A 174 6.65 -3.02 -13.90
CA VAL A 174 6.44 -2.26 -12.66
C VAL A 174 5.20 -1.38 -12.81
N GLY A 175 4.59 -1.02 -11.68
CA GLY A 175 3.28 -0.35 -11.69
C GLY A 175 3.22 0.90 -10.83
N LEU A 176 2.35 1.82 -11.25
CA LEU A 176 1.99 3.03 -10.52
C LEU A 176 0.60 2.84 -9.92
N SER A 177 0.47 3.00 -8.61
CA SER A 177 -0.82 3.03 -7.95
C SER A 177 -1.45 4.41 -8.07
N ILE A 178 -2.75 4.45 -8.39
CA ILE A 178 -3.61 5.61 -8.18
C ILE A 178 -4.60 5.32 -7.04
N ILE A 179 -4.77 6.28 -6.14
CA ILE A 179 -5.60 6.15 -4.94
C ILE A 179 -6.60 7.31 -4.93
N GLY A 180 -7.87 6.99 -4.75
CA GLY A 180 -8.97 7.96 -4.72
C GLY A 180 -9.66 8.01 -3.36
N TRP A 181 -10.65 8.89 -3.23
CA TRP A 181 -11.53 8.92 -2.06
C TRP A 181 -12.42 7.68 -1.98
N ARG A 182 -13.06 7.47 -0.84
CA ARG A 182 -14.00 6.36 -0.65
C ARG A 182 -15.14 6.43 -1.68
N GLY A 183 -15.31 5.37 -2.47
CA GLY A 183 -16.31 5.29 -3.54
C GLY A 183 -15.84 5.85 -4.90
N ALA A 184 -14.55 6.22 -5.04
CA ALA A 184 -13.97 6.70 -6.28
C ALA A 184 -13.61 5.56 -7.28
N ASP A 185 -14.01 4.32 -7.02
CA ASP A 185 -13.65 3.13 -7.79
C ASP A 185 -13.86 3.32 -9.29
N MET A 186 -15.06 3.78 -9.69
CA MET A 186 -15.39 4.05 -11.09
C MET A 186 -14.57 5.20 -11.70
N LYS A 187 -14.17 6.19 -10.89
CA LYS A 187 -13.31 7.28 -11.34
C LYS A 187 -11.89 6.76 -11.63
N LEU A 188 -11.34 5.91 -10.75
CA LEU A 188 -10.03 5.29 -10.96
C LEU A 188 -10.02 4.40 -12.20
N VAL A 189 -11.06 3.60 -12.41
CA VAL A 189 -11.22 2.78 -13.62
C VAL A 189 -11.29 3.65 -14.88
N ALA A 190 -12.04 4.75 -14.85
CA ALA A 190 -12.12 5.67 -15.98
C ALA A 190 -10.75 6.31 -16.32
N ILE A 191 -9.97 6.69 -15.30
CA ILE A 191 -8.59 7.19 -15.49
C ILE A 191 -7.70 6.12 -16.12
N ALA A 192 -7.74 4.88 -15.60
CA ALA A 192 -6.95 3.78 -16.13
C ALA A 192 -7.29 3.45 -17.59
N LYS A 193 -8.57 3.52 -17.95
CA LYS A 193 -9.04 3.33 -19.32
C LYS A 193 -8.50 4.41 -20.24
N ALA A 194 -8.62 5.68 -19.86
CA ALA A 194 -8.08 6.80 -20.64
C ALA A 194 -6.57 6.69 -20.87
N LEU A 195 -5.81 6.17 -19.88
CA LEU A 195 -4.39 5.88 -20.02
C LEU A 195 -4.06 4.61 -20.83
N SER A 196 -5.04 3.76 -21.13
CA SER A 196 -4.79 2.57 -21.96
C SER A 196 -5.08 2.81 -23.43
N GLU A 197 -5.90 3.82 -23.73
CA GLU A 197 -6.39 4.15 -25.07
C GLU A 197 -5.54 5.21 -25.82
N GLY A 198 -4.61 5.89 -25.13
CA GLY A 198 -3.70 6.89 -25.71
C GLY A 198 -2.24 6.58 -25.46
#